data_AF-A0A542EEF3-F1
#
_entry.id   AF-A0A542EEF3-F1
#
_cell.length_a   1.000
_cell.length_b   1.000
_cell.length_c   1.000
_cell.angle_alpha   90.00
_cell.angle_beta   90.00
_cell.angle_gamma   90.00
#
_symmetry.space_group_name_H-M   'P 1'
#
loop_
_entity.id
_entity.type
_entity.pdbx_description
1 polymer ?
#
loop_
_entity_poly.entity_id
_entity_poly.type
_entity_poly.pdbx_seq_one_letter_code
_entity_poly.pdbx_strand_id
1 'polypeptide(L)'
;MARTGSGIHCGRYTNQPVDAAVVFLIGMRFNAIHRPDRWAPVFTAMPKMLKYLAQRPEVGMMAYDLWFGRTTLALTYWRSVQHLQDFASDREAPHLEPWRAFMRRVGDDGTVGIWHETYEISPGSHETVYANMPAFGLGKAVGVRPVGAGTTTARRRMQEAGTGRQLTG
;
A
#
# COMPACT_ATOMS: atom_id res chain seq x y z
N MET A 1 -6.59 -4.89 -20.72
CA MET A 1 -5.74 -4.48 -19.58
C MET A 1 -4.32 -4.99 -19.83
N ALA A 2 -3.38 -4.10 -20.10
CA ALA A 2 -1.99 -4.49 -20.39
C ALA A 2 -1.33 -4.99 -19.10
N ARG A 3 -0.86 -6.24 -19.12
CA ARG A 3 0.05 -6.78 -18.11
C ARG A 3 1.36 -6.01 -18.23
N THR A 4 1.60 -5.00 -17.40
CA THR A 4 2.92 -4.38 -17.27
C THR A 4 3.86 -5.47 -16.77
N GLY A 5 4.71 -5.99 -17.66
CA GLY A 5 5.54 -7.15 -17.41
C GLY A 5 6.53 -6.92 -16.26
N SER A 6 6.97 -8.02 -15.66
CA SER A 6 8.01 -8.14 -14.61
C SER A 6 9.41 -7.61 -15.00
N GLY A 7 9.51 -6.84 -16.09
CA GLY A 7 10.77 -6.32 -16.61
C GLY A 7 11.23 -5.06 -15.87
N ILE A 8 12.54 -4.83 -15.89
CA ILE A 8 13.13 -3.60 -15.38
C ILE A 8 12.86 -2.47 -16.38
N HIS A 9 12.34 -1.33 -15.90
CA HIS A 9 12.24 -0.11 -16.67
C HIS A 9 13.56 0.66 -16.59
N CYS A 10 14.44 0.47 -17.57
CA CYS A 10 15.72 1.20 -17.66
C CYS A 10 15.50 2.71 -17.84
N GLY A 11 16.18 3.53 -17.05
CA GLY A 11 16.01 4.98 -17.02
C GLY A 11 15.14 5.47 -15.85
N ARG A 12 14.68 6.72 -15.92
CA ARG A 12 13.87 7.36 -14.87
C ARG A 12 12.39 7.39 -15.26
N TYR A 13 11.54 6.95 -14.35
CA TYR A 13 10.09 6.90 -14.48
C TYR A 13 9.42 7.55 -13.27
N THR A 14 8.15 7.90 -13.43
CA THR A 14 7.23 8.36 -12.39
C THR A 14 5.90 7.62 -12.57
N ASN A 15 5.01 7.67 -11.58
CA ASN A 15 3.65 7.15 -11.71
C ASN A 15 2.85 7.90 -12.80
N GLN A 16 1.85 7.23 -13.39
CA GLN A 16 0.80 7.90 -14.15
C GLN A 16 0.02 8.88 -13.27
N PRO A 17 -0.53 9.98 -13.82
CA PRO A 17 -1.39 10.89 -13.07
C PRO A 17 -2.52 10.15 -12.35
N VAL A 18 -2.85 10.60 -11.14
CA VAL A 18 -3.88 9.99 -10.30
C VAL A 18 -4.69 11.10 -9.63
N ASP A 19 -6.02 10.99 -9.72
CA ASP A 19 -6.93 11.97 -9.13
C ASP A 19 -7.09 11.76 -7.63
N ALA A 20 -7.09 10.51 -7.18
CA ALA A 20 -7.10 10.16 -5.77
C ALA A 20 -6.56 8.74 -5.58
N ALA A 21 -5.85 8.53 -4.48
CA ALA A 21 -5.45 7.22 -4.00
C ALA A 21 -5.18 7.29 -2.48
N VAL A 22 -5.05 6.13 -1.84
CA VAL A 22 -4.63 6.04 -0.44
C VAL A 22 -3.40 5.16 -0.34
N VAL A 23 -2.43 5.62 0.42
CA VAL A 23 -1.32 4.78 0.91
C VAL A 23 -1.67 4.33 2.31
N PHE A 24 -1.75 3.03 2.51
CA PHE A 24 -1.95 2.44 3.83
C PHE A 24 -0.76 1.58 4.19
N LEU A 25 -0.03 1.99 5.22
CA LEU A 25 1.08 1.26 5.80
C LEU A 25 0.55 0.51 7.01
N ILE A 26 0.86 -0.78 7.11
CA ILE A 26 0.47 -1.59 8.27
C ILE A 26 1.53 -2.63 8.56
N GLY A 27 1.74 -2.94 9.83
CA GLY A 27 2.60 -4.05 10.18
C GLY A 27 2.51 -4.45 11.64
N MET A 28 3.24 -5.51 11.95
CA MET A 28 3.50 -5.96 13.31
C MET A 28 4.96 -5.78 13.69
N ARG A 29 5.24 -5.68 14.99
CA ARG A 29 6.59 -5.71 15.57
C ARG A 29 6.74 -6.86 16.57
N PHE A 30 7.82 -7.63 16.41
CA PHE A 30 8.22 -8.67 17.35
C PHE A 30 8.90 -8.04 18.58
N ASN A 31 8.18 -7.95 19.70
CA ASN A 31 8.76 -7.48 20.96
C ASN A 31 9.37 -8.65 21.74
N ALA A 32 8.66 -9.77 21.82
CA ALA A 32 9.12 -11.02 22.45
C ALA A 32 9.31 -12.14 21.41
N ILE A 33 10.49 -12.20 20.79
CA ILE A 33 10.81 -13.18 19.72
C ILE A 33 10.64 -14.64 20.20
N HIS A 34 10.91 -14.90 21.48
CA HIS A 34 10.80 -16.22 22.11
C HIS A 34 9.35 -16.69 22.38
N ARG A 35 8.33 -15.92 21.97
CA ARG A 35 6.90 -16.23 22.16
C ARG A 35 6.16 -16.51 20.84
N PRO A 36 6.53 -17.56 20.08
CA PRO A 36 5.85 -17.90 18.83
C PRO A 36 4.38 -18.25 19.02
N ASP A 37 3.99 -18.72 20.19
CA ASP A 37 2.60 -18.93 20.61
C ASP A 37 1.75 -17.65 20.51
N ARG A 38 2.38 -16.47 20.68
CA ARG A 38 1.74 -15.16 20.58
C ARG A 38 1.84 -14.57 19.18
N TRP A 39 3.04 -14.56 18.59
CA TRP A 39 3.28 -13.80 17.35
C TRP A 39 2.95 -14.55 16.07
N ALA A 40 3.04 -15.88 16.03
CA ALA A 40 2.83 -16.65 14.79
C ALA A 40 1.39 -16.51 14.22
N PRO A 41 0.31 -16.53 15.03
CA PRO A 41 -1.03 -16.29 14.51
C PRO A 41 -1.20 -14.91 13.87
N VAL A 42 -0.59 -13.87 14.45
CA VAL A 42 -0.64 -12.48 13.91
C VAL A 42 0.13 -12.40 12.59
N PHE A 43 1.33 -12.98 12.56
CA PHE A 43 2.20 -12.99 11.39
C PHE A 43 1.56 -13.67 10.17
N THR A 44 0.79 -14.73 10.40
CA THR A 44 0.11 -15.49 9.32
C THR A 44 -1.21 -14.88 8.86
N ALA A 45 -1.75 -13.87 9.55
CA ALA A 45 -3.01 -13.23 9.18
C ALA A 45 -2.87 -12.32 7.95
N MET A 46 -1.83 -11.48 7.91
CA MET A 46 -1.64 -10.50 6.82
C MET A 46 -1.53 -11.15 5.43
N PRO A 47 -0.75 -12.23 5.22
CA PRO A 47 -0.72 -12.91 3.93
C PRO A 47 -2.08 -13.45 3.46
N LYS A 48 -2.96 -13.88 4.39
CA LYS A 48 -4.31 -14.33 4.06
C LYS A 48 -5.20 -13.18 3.61
N MET A 49 -5.13 -12.04 4.30
CA MET A 49 -5.82 -10.80 3.91
C MET A 49 -5.39 -10.34 2.52
N LEU A 50 -4.08 -10.29 2.26
CA LEU A 50 -3.56 -9.86 0.97
C LEU A 50 -3.94 -10.82 -0.16
N LYS A 51 -3.98 -12.14 0.09
CA LYS A 51 -4.47 -13.12 -0.88
C LYS A 51 -5.95 -12.89 -1.20
N TYR A 52 -6.79 -12.65 -0.19
CA TYR A 52 -8.21 -12.33 -0.39
C TYR A 52 -8.37 -11.07 -1.26
N LEU A 53 -7.66 -10.00 -0.91
CA LEU A 53 -7.71 -8.72 -1.63
C LEU A 53 -7.18 -8.85 -3.06
N ALA A 54 -6.09 -9.60 -3.29
CA ALA A 54 -5.53 -9.82 -4.63
C ALA A 54 -6.48 -10.59 -5.56
N GLN A 55 -7.37 -11.41 -4.99
CA GLN A 55 -8.40 -12.16 -5.73
C GLN A 55 -9.68 -11.35 -5.96
N ARG A 56 -9.81 -10.19 -5.32
CA ARG A 56 -11.01 -9.34 -5.33
C ARG A 56 -10.69 -7.87 -5.59
N PRO A 57 -10.30 -7.51 -6.83
CA PRO A 57 -9.94 -6.13 -7.17
C PRO A 57 -11.06 -5.11 -6.93
N GLU A 58 -12.31 -5.56 -6.89
CA GLU A 58 -13.51 -4.77 -6.57
C GLU A 58 -13.52 -4.23 -5.14
N VAL A 59 -12.80 -4.88 -4.21
CA VAL A 59 -12.66 -4.41 -2.81
C VAL A 59 -11.79 -3.15 -2.74
N GLY A 60 -11.00 -2.87 -3.79
CA GLY A 60 -10.35 -1.57 -3.97
C GLY A 60 -8.88 -1.47 -3.58
N MET A 61 -8.23 -2.55 -3.15
CA MET A 61 -6.77 -2.62 -3.07
C MET A 61 -6.18 -2.73 -4.48
N MET A 62 -5.30 -1.79 -4.85
CA MET A 62 -4.70 -1.70 -6.18
C MET A 62 -3.35 -2.42 -6.27
N ALA A 63 -2.51 -2.29 -5.25
CA ALA A 63 -1.22 -2.95 -5.17
C ALA A 63 -0.76 -3.07 -3.72
N TYR A 64 0.17 -3.98 -3.48
CA TYR A 64 0.89 -4.06 -2.22
C TYR A 64 2.33 -4.55 -2.42
N ASP A 65 3.19 -4.23 -1.46
CA ASP A 65 4.54 -4.76 -1.32
C ASP A 65 4.82 -5.05 0.17
N LEU A 66 5.65 -6.06 0.44
CA LEU A 66 5.91 -6.57 1.80
C LEU A 66 7.40 -6.51 2.14
N TRP A 67 7.71 -6.05 3.35
CA TRP A 67 9.03 -6.15 3.96
C TRP A 67 8.96 -6.86 5.30
N PHE A 68 9.96 -7.71 5.53
CA PHE A 68 10.07 -8.51 6.74
C PHE A 68 11.31 -8.10 7.53
N GLY A 69 11.18 -8.12 8.85
CA GLY A 69 12.19 -7.75 9.81
C GLY A 69 11.61 -7.83 11.22
N ARG A 70 12.30 -7.26 12.22
CA ARG A 70 11.73 -7.16 13.57
C ARG A 70 10.42 -6.35 13.59
N THR A 71 10.35 -5.33 12.76
CA THR A 71 9.10 -4.64 12.40
C THR A 71 8.81 -4.97 10.95
N THR A 72 7.64 -5.54 10.69
CA THR A 72 7.16 -5.82 9.34
C THR A 72 6.46 -4.59 8.77
N LEU A 73 6.40 -4.52 7.46
CA LEU A 73 5.69 -3.47 6.72
C LEU A 73 4.97 -4.09 5.53
N ALA A 74 3.67 -3.86 5.46
CA ALA A 74 2.89 -3.93 4.24
C ALA A 74 2.62 -2.51 3.77
N LEU A 75 3.17 -2.15 2.61
CA LEU A 75 2.80 -0.96 1.86
C LEU A 75 1.64 -1.35 0.96
N THR A 76 0.48 -0.72 1.13
CA THR A 76 -0.69 -1.00 0.31
C THR A 76 -1.23 0.28 -0.32
N TYR A 77 -1.74 0.16 -1.54
CA TYR A 77 -2.37 1.26 -2.28
C TYR A 77 -3.84 0.94 -2.49
N TRP A 78 -4.71 1.91 -2.21
CA TRP A 78 -6.16 1.75 -2.27
C TRP A 78 -6.80 2.83 -3.12
N ARG A 79 -7.96 2.52 -3.71
CA ARG A 79 -8.74 3.47 -4.52
C ARG A 79 -9.21 4.67 -3.70
N SER A 80 -9.62 4.45 -2.46
CA SER A 80 -10.06 5.52 -1.54
C SER A 80 -10.03 5.03 -0.10
N VAL A 81 -10.17 5.98 0.85
CA VAL A 81 -10.30 5.66 2.28
C VAL A 81 -11.54 4.80 2.54
N GLN A 82 -12.64 5.07 1.82
CA GLN A 82 -13.87 4.30 1.94
C GLN A 82 -13.66 2.82 1.64
N HIS A 83 -12.99 2.47 0.53
CA HIS A 83 -12.70 1.07 0.19
C HIS A 83 -11.88 0.36 1.26
N LEU A 84 -10.88 1.05 1.83
CA LEU A 84 -10.08 0.52 2.93
C LEU A 84 -10.92 0.28 4.19
N GLN A 85 -11.79 1.22 4.55
CA GLN A 85 -12.66 1.13 5.73
C GLN A 85 -13.76 0.08 5.57
N ASP A 86 -14.33 -0.04 4.38
CA ASP A 86 -15.33 -1.07 4.04
C ASP A 86 -14.72 -2.46 4.22
N PHE A 87 -13.52 -2.70 3.66
CA PHE A 87 -12.79 -3.94 3.89
C PHE A 87 -12.50 -4.20 5.37
N ALA A 88 -12.06 -3.17 6.11
CA ALA A 88 -11.71 -3.30 7.52
C ALA A 88 -12.92 -3.62 8.41
N SER A 89 -14.13 -3.23 8.00
CA SER A 89 -15.37 -3.40 8.76
C SER A 89 -16.28 -4.53 8.25
N ASP A 90 -16.00 -5.10 7.07
CA ASP A 90 -16.70 -6.23 6.51
C ASP A 90 -16.56 -7.48 7.40
N ARG A 91 -17.71 -8.07 7.74
CA ARG A 91 -17.81 -9.25 8.62
C ARG A 91 -17.41 -10.54 7.93
N GLU A 92 -17.52 -10.58 6.61
CA GLU A 92 -17.18 -11.74 5.77
C GLU A 92 -15.73 -11.66 5.25
N ALA A 93 -15.12 -10.47 5.33
CA ALA A 93 -13.73 -10.27 4.99
C ALA A 93 -12.80 -10.79 6.10
N PRO A 94 -11.60 -11.29 5.74
CA PRO A 94 -10.64 -11.85 6.70
C PRO A 94 -9.89 -10.78 7.52
N HIS A 95 -10.56 -9.73 8.00
CA HIS A 95 -9.95 -8.66 8.80
C HIS A 95 -10.38 -8.69 10.29
N LEU A 96 -11.69 -8.74 10.57
CA LEU A 96 -12.21 -8.65 11.94
C LEU A 96 -11.83 -9.86 12.81
N GLU A 97 -11.83 -11.07 12.26
CA GLU A 97 -11.45 -12.28 13.01
C GLU A 97 -9.99 -12.22 13.48
N PRO A 98 -9.00 -11.92 12.60
CA PRO A 98 -7.63 -11.72 13.04
C PRO A 98 -7.46 -10.64 14.10
N TRP A 99 -8.16 -9.52 13.99
CA TRP A 99 -8.12 -8.48 15.02
C TRP A 99 -8.64 -8.98 16.37
N ARG A 100 -9.79 -9.65 16.38
CA ARG A 100 -10.33 -10.26 17.62
C ARG A 100 -9.38 -11.33 18.17
N ALA A 101 -8.75 -12.12 17.32
CA ALA A 101 -7.76 -13.12 17.70
C ALA A 101 -6.50 -12.49 18.31
N PHE A 102 -6.05 -11.35 17.78
CA PHE A 102 -4.97 -10.54 18.36
C PHE A 102 -5.37 -10.02 19.74
N MET A 103 -6.54 -9.40 19.89
CA MET A 103 -7.01 -8.88 21.17
C MET A 103 -7.12 -9.97 22.25
N ARG A 104 -7.57 -11.18 21.90
CA ARG A 104 -7.64 -12.31 22.84
C ARG A 104 -6.27 -12.87 23.24
N ARG A 105 -5.31 -12.87 22.32
CA ARG A 105 -4.01 -13.54 22.52
C ARG A 105 -2.91 -12.62 22.99
N VAL A 106 -2.96 -11.35 22.64
CA VAL A 106 -1.91 -10.36 22.90
C VAL A 106 -2.52 -9.20 23.69
N GLY A 107 -3.56 -8.57 23.15
CA GLY A 107 -4.16 -7.39 23.78
C GLY A 107 -3.10 -6.31 24.03
N ASP A 108 -2.96 -5.91 25.29
CA ASP A 108 -1.98 -4.93 25.77
C ASP A 108 -0.77 -5.56 26.50
N ASP A 109 -0.56 -6.87 26.39
CA ASP A 109 0.55 -7.57 27.08
C ASP A 109 1.96 -7.23 26.58
N GLY A 110 2.05 -6.50 25.47
CA GLY A 110 3.29 -5.99 24.88
C GLY A 110 4.13 -7.03 24.14
N THR A 111 3.70 -8.28 24.00
CA THR A 111 4.47 -9.34 23.31
C THR A 111 4.60 -9.09 21.81
N VAL A 112 3.57 -8.47 21.21
CA VAL A 112 3.50 -8.08 19.80
C VAL A 112 2.96 -6.67 19.67
N GLY A 113 3.64 -5.81 18.92
CA GLY A 113 3.10 -4.52 18.50
C GLY A 113 2.36 -4.63 17.17
N ILE A 114 1.32 -3.83 16.97
CA ILE A 114 0.69 -3.56 15.67
C ILE A 114 0.75 -2.05 15.44
N TRP A 115 1.00 -1.64 14.20
CA TRP A 115 1.04 -0.24 13.80
C TRP A 115 0.40 -0.08 12.43
N HIS A 116 -0.16 1.10 12.17
CA HIS A 116 -0.61 1.47 10.83
C HIS A 116 -0.63 2.98 10.63
N GLU A 117 -0.52 3.42 9.38
CA GLU A 117 -0.61 4.82 8.95
C GLU A 117 -1.41 4.90 7.65
N THR A 118 -2.31 5.89 7.55
CA THR A 118 -3.15 6.11 6.37
C THR A 118 -2.86 7.50 5.81
N TYR A 119 -2.50 7.57 4.53
CA TYR A 119 -2.23 8.82 3.82
C TYR A 119 -3.11 8.93 2.58
N GLU A 120 -3.84 10.04 2.48
CA GLU A 120 -4.59 10.37 1.27
C GLU A 120 -3.69 11.10 0.27
N ILE A 121 -3.71 10.62 -0.97
CA ILE A 121 -3.05 11.24 -2.11
C ILE A 121 -4.11 11.99 -2.90
N SER A 122 -3.82 13.25 -3.16
CA SER A 122 -4.60 14.14 -4.04
C SER A 122 -3.65 14.79 -5.04
N PRO A 123 -4.18 15.40 -6.11
CA PRO A 123 -3.36 16.10 -7.08
C PRO A 123 -2.50 17.15 -6.37
N GLY A 124 -1.19 17.08 -6.54
CA GLY A 124 -0.25 18.05 -5.99
C GLY A 124 0.28 17.74 -4.58
N SER A 125 -0.17 16.65 -3.94
CA SER A 125 0.31 16.26 -2.61
C SER A 125 1.38 15.17 -2.62
N HIS A 126 1.77 14.67 -3.81
CA HIS A 126 2.77 13.61 -3.96
C HIS A 126 3.65 13.77 -5.20
N GLU A 127 4.80 13.10 -5.17
CA GLU A 127 5.64 12.84 -6.33
C GLU A 127 6.29 11.46 -6.19
N THR A 128 6.65 10.85 -7.31
CA THR A 128 7.39 9.59 -7.30
C THR A 128 8.53 9.63 -8.32
N VAL A 129 9.56 8.81 -8.07
CA VAL A 129 10.60 8.54 -9.05
C VAL A 129 11.07 7.09 -8.91
N TYR A 130 11.23 6.43 -10.05
CA TYR A 130 11.71 5.06 -10.17
C TYR A 130 12.88 5.06 -11.14
N ALA A 131 14.06 4.61 -10.73
CA ALA A 131 15.26 4.60 -11.58
C ALA A 131 15.79 3.17 -11.73
N ASN A 132 15.76 2.63 -12.95
CA ASN A 132 16.13 1.23 -13.23
C ASN A 132 15.37 0.23 -12.35
N MET A 133 14.07 0.47 -12.15
CA MET A 133 13.21 -0.33 -11.28
C MET A 133 12.16 -1.06 -12.11
N PRO A 134 11.68 -2.24 -11.67
CA PRO A 134 10.40 -2.74 -12.12
C PRO A 134 9.26 -1.78 -11.68
N ALA A 135 8.04 -2.01 -12.15
CA ALA A 135 6.88 -1.31 -11.61
C ALA A 135 6.78 -1.57 -10.09
N PHE A 136 6.81 -0.49 -9.30
CA PHE A 136 6.89 -0.54 -7.85
C PHE A 136 6.01 0.54 -7.21
N GLY A 137 5.56 0.32 -5.97
CA GLY A 137 4.83 1.32 -5.21
C GLY A 137 3.60 1.86 -5.95
N LEU A 138 3.41 3.17 -5.94
CA LEU A 138 2.28 3.82 -6.63
C LEU A 138 2.30 3.54 -8.14
N GLY A 139 3.48 3.51 -8.76
CA GLY A 139 3.65 3.18 -10.18
C GLY A 139 3.23 1.74 -10.52
N LYS A 140 3.28 0.80 -9.56
CA LYS A 140 2.67 -0.53 -9.71
C LYS A 140 1.15 -0.47 -9.65
N ALA A 141 0.61 0.41 -8.79
CA ALA A 141 -0.83 0.57 -8.59
C ALA A 141 -1.54 1.26 -9.76
N VAL A 142 -0.94 2.31 -10.34
CA VAL A 142 -1.58 3.15 -11.37
C VAL A 142 -0.84 3.14 -12.72
N GLY A 143 0.29 2.43 -12.81
CA GLY A 143 1.16 2.43 -13.98
C GLY A 143 2.29 3.45 -13.89
N VAL A 144 3.30 3.28 -14.75
CA VAL A 144 4.49 4.14 -14.84
C VAL A 144 4.55 4.87 -16.19
N ARG A 145 5.21 6.03 -16.20
CA ARG A 145 5.58 6.78 -17.42
C ARG A 145 7.00 7.34 -17.31
N PRO A 146 7.73 7.53 -18.41
CA PRO A 146 9.07 8.10 -18.37
C PRO A 146 9.08 9.50 -17.75
N VAL A 147 10.15 9.84 -17.04
CA VAL A 147 10.43 11.23 -16.65
C VAL A 147 10.90 11.98 -17.90
N GLY A 148 10.17 13.01 -18.28
CA GLY A 148 10.43 13.85 -19.46
C GLY A 148 10.63 15.33 -19.14
N ALA A 149 10.59 16.16 -20.18
CA ALA A 149 10.53 17.61 -20.02
C ALA A 149 9.31 17.99 -19.16
N GLY A 150 9.52 18.82 -18.14
CA GLY A 150 8.48 19.16 -17.16
C GLY A 150 8.39 18.22 -15.94
N THR A 151 9.10 17.08 -15.88
CA THR A 151 9.13 16.18 -14.70
C THR A 151 10.52 15.90 -14.15
N THR A 152 11.54 16.60 -14.68
CA THR A 152 12.94 16.33 -14.35
C THR A 152 13.27 16.51 -12.86
N THR A 153 12.60 17.43 -12.18
CA THR A 153 12.79 17.73 -10.75
C THR A 153 11.60 17.25 -9.91
N ALA A 154 11.84 16.94 -8.63
CA ALA A 154 10.78 16.57 -7.69
C ALA A 154 9.68 17.65 -7.62
N ARG A 155 10.08 18.92 -7.51
CA ARG A 155 9.14 20.06 -7.50
C ARG A 155 8.19 20.05 -8.70
N ARG A 156 8.70 19.80 -9.90
CA ARG A 156 7.83 19.80 -11.09
C ARG A 156 6.93 18.56 -11.14
N ARG A 157 7.38 17.40 -10.68
CA ARG A 157 6.52 16.22 -10.53
C ARG A 157 5.40 16.44 -9.52
N MET A 158 5.71 17.07 -8.38
CA MET A 158 4.69 17.51 -7.41
C MET A 158 3.65 18.43 -8.09
N GLN A 159 4.10 19.43 -8.85
CA GLN A 159 3.18 20.37 -9.51
C GLN A 159 2.33 19.70 -10.60
N GLU A 160 2.92 18.85 -11.43
CA GLU A 160 2.18 18.18 -12.51
C GLU A 160 1.17 17.16 -11.97
N ALA A 161 1.51 16.48 -10.86
CA ALA A 161 0.53 15.67 -10.14
C ALA A 161 -0.71 16.50 -9.76
N GLY A 162 -0.58 17.82 -9.57
CA GLY A 162 -1.66 18.77 -9.28
C GLY A 162 -2.48 19.25 -10.48
N THR A 163 -1.96 19.16 -11.70
CA THR A 163 -2.62 19.71 -12.91
C THR A 163 -3.70 18.84 -13.54
N GLY A 164 -4.00 17.65 -13.00
CA GLY A 164 -5.11 16.78 -13.46
C GLY A 164 -6.51 17.43 -13.40
N ARG A 165 -6.64 18.61 -12.78
CA ARG A 165 -7.90 19.33 -12.60
C ARG A 165 -8.23 20.37 -13.69
N GLN A 166 -7.35 20.63 -14.67
CA GLN A 166 -7.44 21.85 -15.49
C GLN A 166 -7.68 21.70 -17.01
N LEU A 167 -8.11 20.54 -17.51
CA LEU A 167 -8.37 20.35 -18.96
C LEU A 167 -9.85 20.18 -19.36
N THR A 168 -10.80 20.66 -18.56
CA THR A 168 -12.19 20.84 -18.99
C THR A 168 -12.63 22.27 -18.69
N GLY A 169 -12.44 23.15 -19.67
CA GLY A 169 -12.89 24.53 -19.70
C GLY A 169 -12.76 25.07 -21.11
#